data_AF-A0A2N7R5K4-F1
#
_entry.id   AF-A0A2N7R5K4-F1
#
_cell.length_a   1.000
_cell.length_b   1.000
_cell.length_c   1.000
_cell.angle_alpha   90.00
_cell.angle_beta   90.00
_cell.angle_gamma   90.00
#
_symmetry.space_group_name_H-M   'P 1'
#
loop_
_entity.id
_entity.type
_entity.pdbx_description
1 polymer ?
#
loop_
_entity_poly.entity_id
_entity_poly.type
_entity_poly.pdbx_seq_one_letter_code
_entity_poly.pdbx_strand_id
1 'polypeptide(L)'
;MGVRTRQRGFTLFELAVVAAVFAILVTVFLSRVSDYQQKAQQVAMAQTLGALRTSLRVQALQLYLAGRRTQLPALARQNPFDWLEEKPANYLGEFDAPALDRLPAGNWLYDRKEQKVIYLLSSGNIFSRSSVGSVKFKVTLPGADADVEKLAQEPDIVVWKTPDSTAN
;
A
#
# COMPACT_ATOMS: atom_id res chain seq x y z
N MET A 1 50.66 -29.90 39.48
CA MET A 1 49.64 -30.95 39.28
C MET A 1 48.47 -30.31 38.53
N GLY A 2 48.44 -30.40 37.19
CA GLY A 2 47.48 -29.66 36.36
C GLY A 2 46.30 -30.53 35.97
N VAL A 3 45.10 -30.22 36.50
CA VAL A 3 43.86 -30.88 36.09
C VAL A 3 43.47 -30.35 34.72
N ARG A 4 43.59 -31.20 33.68
CA ARG A 4 43.02 -30.91 32.37
C ARG A 4 41.51 -31.11 32.45
N THR A 5 40.76 -30.01 32.48
CA THR A 5 39.31 -30.02 32.24
C THR A 5 39.07 -30.45 30.79
N ARG A 6 38.57 -31.68 30.64
CA ARG A 6 38.16 -32.25 29.36
C ARG A 6 36.91 -31.50 28.92
N GLN A 7 37.07 -30.49 28.07
CA GLN A 7 35.94 -29.86 27.39
C GLN A 7 35.21 -30.95 26.61
N ARG A 8 34.03 -31.35 27.10
CA ARG A 8 33.09 -32.16 26.31
C ARG A 8 32.58 -31.24 25.21
N GLY A 9 33.22 -31.30 24.05
CA GLY A 9 32.72 -30.66 22.84
C GLY A 9 31.29 -31.15 22.58
N PHE A 10 30.43 -30.23 22.18
CA PHE A 10 29.03 -30.46 21.82
C PHE A 10 28.87 -31.76 21.04
N THR A 11 27.95 -32.63 21.45
CA THR A 11 27.67 -33.82 20.65
C THR A 11 26.95 -33.41 19.37
N LEU A 12 27.26 -34.05 18.24
CA LEU A 12 26.58 -33.78 16.96
C LEU A 12 25.05 -33.92 17.08
N PHE A 13 24.59 -34.83 17.95
CA PHE A 13 23.19 -35.04 18.25
C PHE A 13 22.55 -33.85 18.97
N GLU A 14 23.21 -33.31 19.99
CA GLU A 14 22.73 -32.12 20.71
C GLU A 14 22.64 -30.90 19.79
N LEU A 15 23.64 -30.71 18.91
CA LEU A 15 23.59 -29.66 17.88
C LEU A 15 22.42 -29.87 16.92
N ALA A 16 22.17 -31.11 16.49
CA ALA A 16 21.06 -31.43 15.59
C ALA A 16 19.69 -31.15 16.23
N VAL A 17 19.51 -31.51 17.50
CA VAL A 17 18.27 -31.22 18.24
C VAL A 17 18.07 -29.71 18.41
N VAL A 18 19.11 -28.98 18.82
CA VAL A 18 19.04 -27.51 18.95
C VAL A 18 18.74 -26.86 17.61
N ALA A 19 19.39 -27.28 16.53
CA ALA A 19 19.15 -26.78 15.18
C ALA A 19 17.71 -27.08 14.71
N ALA A 20 17.16 -28.26 15.02
CA ALA A 20 15.79 -28.62 14.69
C ALA A 20 14.77 -27.73 15.43
N VAL A 21 14.95 -27.55 16.75
CA VAL A 21 14.09 -26.67 17.54
C VAL A 21 14.20 -25.23 17.05
N PHE A 22 15.42 -24.74 16.76
CA PHE A 22 15.65 -23.41 16.23
C PHE A 22 14.97 -23.22 14.86
N ALA A 23 15.06 -24.19 13.96
CA ALA A 23 14.40 -24.14 12.66
C ALA A 23 12.87 -24.02 12.78
N ILE A 24 12.27 -24.77 13.72
CA ILE A 24 10.83 -24.68 14.01
C ILE A 24 10.48 -23.27 14.52
N LEU A 25 11.24 -22.74 15.49
CA LEU A 25 11.00 -21.40 16.04
C LEU A 25 11.12 -20.31 14.98
N VAL A 26 12.16 -20.36 14.14
CA VAL A 26 12.35 -19.41 13.03
C VAL A 26 11.18 -19.48 12.05
N THR A 27 10.73 -20.69 11.70
CA THR A 27 9.61 -20.87 10.77
C THR A 27 8.31 -20.26 11.29
N VAL A 28 8.01 -20.48 12.58
CA VAL A 28 6.82 -19.90 13.24
C VAL A 28 6.95 -18.37 13.34
N PHE A 29 8.13 -17.87 13.72
CA PHE A 29 8.40 -16.44 13.82
C PHE A 29 8.22 -15.73 12.48
N LEU A 30 8.82 -16.24 11.40
CA LEU A 30 8.72 -15.65 10.06
C LEU A 30 7.26 -15.65 9.57
N SER A 31 6.52 -16.72 9.81
CA SER A 31 5.09 -16.79 9.47
C SER A 31 4.30 -15.67 10.16
N ARG A 32 4.50 -15.47 11.47
CA ARG A 32 3.82 -14.42 12.22
C ARG A 32 4.21 -13.03 11.75
N VAL A 33 5.49 -12.77 11.51
CA VAL A 33 5.98 -11.46 11.06
C VAL A 33 5.36 -11.10 9.71
N SER A 34 5.25 -12.05 8.77
CA SER A 34 4.59 -11.84 7.48
C SER A 34 3.12 -11.40 7.64
N ASP A 35 2.37 -12.08 8.50
CA ASP A 35 0.95 -11.75 8.75
C ASP A 35 0.78 -10.34 9.34
N TYR A 36 1.67 -9.96 10.27
CA TYR A 36 1.66 -8.62 10.87
C TYR A 36 2.01 -7.54 9.85
N GLN A 37 2.97 -7.79 8.96
CA GLN A 37 3.35 -6.85 7.91
C GLN A 37 2.18 -6.59 6.94
N GLN A 38 1.47 -7.64 6.52
CA GLN A 38 0.31 -7.49 5.64
C GLN A 38 -0.80 -6.65 6.28
N LYS A 39 -1.12 -6.91 7.54
CA LYS A 39 -2.14 -6.14 8.28
C LYS A 39 -1.72 -4.68 8.46
N ALA A 40 -0.47 -4.43 8.82
CA ALA A 40 0.05 -3.08 8.97
C ALA A 40 -0.02 -2.31 7.64
N GLN A 41 0.34 -2.95 6.53
CA GLN A 41 0.25 -2.36 5.20
C GLN A 41 -1.20 -2.02 4.82
N GLN A 42 -2.15 -2.92 5.08
CA GLN A 42 -3.57 -2.66 4.83
C GLN A 42 -4.10 -1.48 5.65
N VAL A 43 -3.72 -1.40 6.93
CA VAL A 43 -4.13 -0.29 7.81
C VAL A 43 -3.53 1.03 7.33
N ALA A 44 -2.24 1.06 6.99
CA ALA A 44 -1.60 2.26 6.45
C ALA A 44 -2.25 2.71 5.14
N MET A 45 -2.56 1.76 4.24
CA MET A 45 -3.27 2.05 3.00
C MET A 45 -4.65 2.64 3.26
N ALA A 46 -5.42 2.05 4.18
CA ALA A 46 -6.76 2.52 4.53
C ALA A 46 -6.73 3.93 5.15
N GLN A 47 -5.73 4.24 5.97
CA GLN A 47 -5.54 5.58 6.55
C GLN A 47 -5.27 6.63 5.47
N THR A 48 -4.31 6.39 4.56
CA THR A 48 -4.01 7.32 3.46
C THR A 48 -5.23 7.49 2.55
N LEU A 49 -5.92 6.39 2.21
CA LEU A 49 -7.12 6.45 1.38
C LEU A 49 -8.25 7.23 2.06
N GLY A 50 -8.42 7.06 3.38
CA GLY A 50 -9.38 7.82 4.18
C GLY A 50 -9.09 9.32 4.19
N ALA A 51 -7.82 9.71 4.32
CA ALA A 51 -7.39 11.10 4.22
C ALA A 51 -7.69 11.68 2.83
N LEU A 52 -7.35 10.94 1.76
CA LEU A 52 -7.65 11.33 0.38
C LEU A 52 -9.15 11.51 0.14
N ARG A 53 -9.99 10.54 0.56
CA ARG A 53 -11.46 10.64 0.46
C ARG A 53 -12.00 11.87 1.19
N THR A 54 -11.46 12.16 2.38
CA THR A 54 -11.88 13.33 3.18
C THR A 54 -11.50 14.63 2.48
N SER A 55 -10.26 14.75 1.99
CA SER A 55 -9.81 15.93 1.25
C SER A 55 -10.63 16.18 -0.02
N LEU A 56 -10.99 15.11 -0.75
CA LEU A 56 -11.83 15.19 -1.93
C LEU A 56 -13.22 15.74 -1.62
N ARG A 57 -13.84 15.27 -0.52
CA ARG A 57 -15.15 15.78 -0.07
C ARG A 57 -15.08 17.26 0.30
N VAL A 58 -14.03 17.67 1.01
CA VAL A 58 -13.82 19.08 1.37
C VAL A 58 -13.66 19.94 0.12
N GLN A 59 -12.84 19.52 -0.85
CA GLN A 59 -12.65 20.25 -2.10
C GLN A 59 -13.93 20.33 -2.94
N ALA A 60 -14.69 19.24 -3.03
CA ALA A 60 -15.98 19.23 -3.71
C ALA A 60 -16.97 20.20 -3.06
N LEU A 61 -17.04 20.24 -1.72
CA LEU A 61 -17.88 21.16 -0.98
C LEU A 61 -17.44 22.62 -1.17
N GLN A 62 -16.14 22.90 -1.14
CA GLN A 62 -15.61 24.25 -1.39
C GLN A 62 -16.00 24.77 -2.78
N LEU A 63 -15.86 23.94 -3.82
CA LEU A 63 -16.30 24.30 -5.17
C LEU A 63 -17.82 24.49 -5.26
N TYR A 64 -18.59 23.65 -4.56
CA TYR A 64 -20.04 23.77 -4.50
C TYR A 64 -20.48 25.09 -3.87
N LEU A 65 -19.93 25.43 -2.70
CA LEU A 65 -20.21 26.67 -1.97
C LEU A 65 -19.74 27.91 -2.74
N ALA A 66 -18.63 27.81 -3.47
CA ALA A 66 -18.11 28.89 -4.32
C ALA A 66 -18.91 29.08 -5.63
N GLY A 67 -19.97 28.29 -5.88
CA GLY A 67 -20.74 28.32 -7.12
C GLY A 67 -19.96 27.82 -8.35
N ARG A 68 -18.80 27.17 -8.16
CA ARG A 68 -17.91 26.68 -9.22
C ARG A 68 -18.13 25.21 -9.53
N ARG A 69 -19.39 24.76 -9.56
CA ARG A 69 -19.76 23.35 -9.78
C ARG A 69 -19.24 22.79 -11.12
N THR A 70 -19.10 23.64 -12.13
CA THR A 70 -18.53 23.27 -13.43
C THR A 70 -17.06 22.82 -13.34
N GLN A 71 -16.35 23.10 -12.24
CA GLN A 71 -14.97 22.69 -12.00
C GLN A 71 -14.87 21.34 -11.27
N LEU A 72 -15.98 20.76 -10.77
CA LEU A 72 -15.99 19.44 -10.12
C LEU A 72 -15.35 18.35 -11.00
N PRO A 73 -15.65 18.23 -12.32
CA PRO A 73 -14.99 17.23 -13.16
C PRO A 73 -13.48 17.43 -13.31
N ALA A 74 -12.98 18.66 -13.12
CA ALA A 74 -11.55 18.96 -13.19
C ALA A 74 -10.79 18.46 -11.94
N LEU A 75 -11.46 18.30 -10.79
CA LEU A 75 -10.84 17.68 -9.60
C LEU A 75 -10.46 16.22 -9.88
N ALA A 76 -11.29 15.46 -10.60
CA ALA A 76 -10.96 14.06 -10.94
C ALA A 76 -9.70 13.92 -11.82
N ARG A 77 -9.25 15.02 -12.44
CA ARG A 77 -8.06 15.08 -13.31
C ARG A 77 -6.80 15.54 -12.59
N GLN A 78 -6.93 16.05 -11.38
CA GLN A 78 -5.81 16.52 -10.56
C GLN A 78 -5.25 15.37 -9.73
N ASN A 79 -4.03 15.56 -9.26
CA ASN A 79 -3.38 14.63 -8.35
C ASN A 79 -4.01 14.74 -6.94
N PRO A 80 -4.64 13.67 -6.42
CA PRO A 80 -5.30 13.72 -5.12
C PRO A 80 -4.37 14.02 -3.94
N PHE A 81 -3.07 13.75 -4.08
CA PHE A 81 -2.08 14.04 -3.04
C PHE A 81 -1.77 15.54 -2.91
N ASP A 82 -2.12 16.36 -3.90
CA ASP A 82 -1.94 17.83 -3.81
C ASP A 82 -3.01 18.49 -2.94
N TRP A 83 -4.08 17.77 -2.59
CA TRP A 83 -5.13 18.27 -1.71
C TRP A 83 -4.85 18.00 -0.24
N LEU A 84 -3.85 17.18 0.07
CA LEU A 84 -3.42 16.92 1.43
C LEU A 84 -2.53 18.06 1.92
N GLU A 85 -2.69 18.44 3.19
CA GLU A 85 -1.81 19.43 3.84
C GLU A 85 -0.35 18.96 3.83
N GLU A 86 -0.14 17.66 4.07
CA GLU A 86 1.17 17.02 4.02
C GLU A 86 1.10 15.77 3.15
N LYS A 87 2.03 15.65 2.20
CA LYS A 87 2.16 14.46 1.36
C LYS A 87 2.74 13.31 2.19
N PRO A 88 2.24 12.08 2.07
CA PRO A 88 2.80 10.93 2.78
C PRO A 88 4.29 10.78 2.47
N ALA A 89 5.10 10.43 3.47
CA ALA A 89 6.55 10.26 3.31
C ALA A 89 6.92 9.17 2.27
N ASN A 90 6.01 8.24 2.01
CA ASN A 90 6.15 7.19 1.02
C ASN A 90 5.52 7.54 -0.34
N TYR A 91 5.34 8.82 -0.66
CA TYR A 91 4.89 9.29 -1.96
C TYR A 91 6.07 9.59 -2.90
N LEU A 92 6.17 8.86 -4.00
CA LEU A 92 7.26 8.98 -4.99
C LEU A 92 7.08 10.11 -6.00
N GLY A 93 5.89 10.73 -6.03
CA GLY A 93 5.57 11.76 -7.01
C GLY A 93 4.72 11.27 -8.18
N GLU A 94 4.77 12.04 -9.25
CA GLU A 94 3.92 11.87 -10.43
C GLU A 94 4.71 11.38 -11.64
N PHE A 95 4.18 10.36 -12.30
CA PHE A 95 4.80 9.69 -13.45
C PHE A 95 3.83 9.65 -14.63
N ASP A 96 4.34 9.78 -15.85
CA ASP A 96 3.52 9.66 -17.07
C ASP A 96 3.37 8.19 -17.54
N ALA A 97 4.36 7.35 -17.21
CA ALA A 97 4.36 5.92 -17.48
C ALA A 97 5.34 5.22 -16.51
N PRO A 98 4.93 4.97 -15.25
CA PRO A 98 5.82 4.40 -14.25
C PRO A 98 6.21 2.95 -14.58
N ALA A 99 7.51 2.66 -14.60
CA ALA A 99 8.03 1.29 -14.62
C ALA A 99 7.92 0.68 -13.21
N LEU A 100 6.74 0.14 -12.89
CA LEU A 100 6.37 -0.32 -11.54
C LEU A 100 7.35 -1.36 -10.96
N ASP A 101 7.99 -2.15 -11.82
CA ASP A 101 9.01 -3.16 -11.50
C ASP A 101 10.33 -2.56 -11.01
N ARG A 102 10.62 -1.29 -11.33
CA ARG A 102 11.84 -0.58 -10.94
C ARG A 102 11.66 0.31 -9.73
N LEU A 103 10.43 0.44 -9.24
CA LEU A 103 10.10 1.32 -8.13
C LEU A 103 10.06 0.55 -6.81
N PRO A 104 10.48 1.18 -5.70
CA PRO A 104 10.47 0.53 -4.40
C PRO A 104 9.04 0.24 -3.95
N ALA A 105 8.79 -1.00 -3.52
CA ALA A 105 7.52 -1.38 -2.93
C ALA A 105 7.23 -0.63 -1.61
N GLY A 106 5.97 -0.57 -1.20
CA GLY A 106 5.50 0.17 -0.01
C GLY A 106 5.21 1.65 -0.27
N ASN A 107 5.34 2.10 -1.52
CA ASN A 107 5.22 3.50 -1.90
C ASN A 107 4.00 3.80 -2.77
N TRP A 108 3.54 5.05 -2.69
CA TRP A 108 2.49 5.65 -3.49
C TRP A 108 3.07 6.39 -4.68
N LEU A 109 2.35 6.38 -5.80
CA LEU A 109 2.65 7.19 -6.96
C LEU A 109 1.35 7.62 -7.65
N TYR A 110 1.44 8.68 -8.43
CA TYR A 110 0.34 9.12 -9.29
C TYR A 110 0.72 8.93 -10.75
N ASP A 111 -0.11 8.19 -11.48
CA ASP A 111 -0.01 8.05 -12.93
C ASP A 111 -0.80 9.19 -13.59
N ARG A 112 -0.10 10.14 -14.22
CA ARG A 112 -0.72 11.30 -14.88
C ARG A 112 -1.48 10.92 -16.14
N LYS A 113 -1.04 9.88 -16.84
CA LYS A 113 -1.64 9.43 -18.10
C LYS A 113 -2.95 8.71 -17.85
N GLU A 114 -2.99 7.84 -16.85
CA GLU A 114 -4.21 7.13 -16.46
C GLU A 114 -5.07 7.91 -15.45
N GLN A 115 -4.52 8.97 -14.84
CA GLN A 115 -5.12 9.76 -13.76
C GLN A 115 -5.51 8.87 -12.57
N LYS A 116 -4.55 8.03 -12.15
CA LYS A 116 -4.76 7.02 -11.11
C LYS A 116 -3.70 7.13 -10.03
N VAL A 117 -4.13 6.91 -8.79
CA VAL A 117 -3.23 6.68 -7.67
C VAL A 117 -2.87 5.20 -7.64
N ILE A 118 -1.59 4.89 -7.53
CA ILE A 118 -1.09 3.51 -7.50
C ILE A 118 -0.30 3.30 -6.22
N TYR A 119 -0.60 2.24 -5.49
CA TYR A 119 0.18 1.77 -4.36
C TYR A 119 0.94 0.51 -4.73
N LEU A 120 2.26 0.51 -4.53
CA LEU A 120 3.12 -0.65 -4.76
C LEU A 120 3.11 -1.53 -3.51
N LEU A 121 2.56 -2.75 -3.59
CA LEU A 121 2.56 -3.70 -2.49
C LEU A 121 3.95 -4.31 -2.31
N SER A 122 4.40 -4.41 -1.06
CA SER A 122 5.54 -5.26 -0.72
C SER A 122 5.06 -6.71 -0.58
N SER A 123 5.46 -7.57 -1.50
CA SER A 123 5.29 -9.01 -1.36
C SER A 123 6.38 -9.52 -0.41
N GLY A 124 6.02 -9.74 0.86
CA GLY A 124 6.94 -10.11 1.95
C GLY A 124 7.65 -11.48 1.82
N ASN A 125 7.71 -12.06 0.62
CA ASN A 125 8.42 -13.31 0.40
C ASN A 125 9.87 -13.01 0.01
N ILE A 126 10.75 -13.13 1.00
CA ILE A 126 12.21 -13.01 0.90
C ILE A 126 12.86 -13.98 -0.11
N PHE A 127 12.12 -14.96 -0.66
CA PHE A 127 12.63 -15.98 -1.57
C PHE A 127 12.01 -15.96 -2.98
N SER A 128 10.97 -15.19 -3.25
CA SER A 128 10.39 -15.13 -4.59
C SER A 128 10.90 -13.91 -5.35
N ARG A 129 11.44 -14.14 -6.55
CA ARG A 129 11.85 -13.11 -7.51
C ARG A 129 10.76 -12.03 -7.57
N SER A 130 11.12 -10.85 -7.10
CA SER A 130 10.28 -9.72 -6.75
C SER A 130 9.33 -9.29 -7.88
N SER A 131 8.11 -9.82 -7.87
CA SER A 131 6.99 -9.17 -8.54
C SER A 131 6.38 -8.17 -7.55
N VAL A 132 6.50 -6.88 -7.88
CA VAL A 132 5.83 -5.81 -7.15
C VAL A 132 4.36 -5.86 -7.55
N GLY A 133 3.49 -6.29 -6.63
CA GLY A 133 2.05 -6.16 -6.82
C GLY A 133 1.66 -4.69 -6.78
N SER A 134 0.61 -4.26 -7.49
CA SER A 134 0.12 -2.88 -7.41
C SER A 134 -1.39 -2.82 -7.21
N VAL A 135 -1.85 -1.95 -6.31
CA VAL A 135 -3.28 -1.60 -6.20
C VAL A 135 -3.48 -0.25 -6.89
N LYS A 136 -4.40 -0.20 -7.86
CA LYS A 136 -4.77 1.04 -8.54
C LYS A 136 -6.05 1.61 -7.93
N PHE A 137 -6.09 2.92 -7.80
CA PHE A 137 -7.18 3.67 -7.21
C PHE A 137 -7.58 4.78 -8.19
N LYS A 138 -8.89 4.91 -8.46
CA LYS A 138 -9.40 5.97 -9.33
C LYS A 138 -10.44 6.79 -8.59
N VAL A 139 -10.34 8.10 -8.72
CA VAL A 139 -11.33 9.05 -8.22
C VAL A 139 -12.54 9.03 -9.14
N THR A 140 -13.71 8.76 -8.58
CA THR A 140 -14.99 8.92 -9.27
C THR A 140 -15.76 10.03 -8.56
N LEU A 141 -16.22 11.03 -9.31
CA LEU A 141 -17.04 12.11 -8.79
C LEU A 141 -18.45 11.98 -9.35
N PRO A 142 -19.49 12.26 -8.55
CA PRO A 142 -20.85 12.37 -9.06
C PRO A 142 -20.97 13.58 -10.02
N GLY A 143 -22.00 13.55 -10.87
CA GLY A 143 -22.25 14.60 -11.87
C GLY A 143 -22.41 15.99 -11.22
N ALA A 144 -22.09 17.05 -11.96
CA ALA A 144 -22.07 18.43 -11.46
C ALA A 144 -23.41 18.93 -10.87
N ASP A 145 -24.50 18.22 -11.15
CA ASP A 145 -25.87 18.50 -10.69
C ASP A 145 -26.23 17.77 -9.39
N ALA A 146 -25.30 16.99 -8.82
CA ALA A 146 -25.52 16.21 -7.61
C ALA A 146 -25.64 17.10 -6.35
N ASP A 147 -26.62 16.79 -5.52
CA ASP A 147 -26.84 17.46 -4.23
C ASP A 147 -25.69 17.19 -3.24
N VAL A 148 -25.55 18.09 -2.25
CA VAL A 148 -24.50 18.05 -1.22
C VAL A 148 -24.49 16.72 -0.44
N GLU A 149 -25.68 16.14 -0.22
CA GLU A 149 -25.84 14.86 0.46
C GLU A 149 -25.34 13.68 -0.40
N LYS A 150 -25.52 13.76 -1.72
CA LYS A 150 -24.91 12.84 -2.70
C LYS A 150 -23.40 13.04 -2.81
N LEU A 151 -22.91 14.29 -2.77
CA LEU A 151 -21.48 14.62 -2.72
C LEU A 151 -20.79 14.17 -1.42
N ALA A 152 -21.53 13.95 -0.34
CA ALA A 152 -21.00 13.37 0.89
C ALA A 152 -20.90 11.84 0.82
N GLN A 153 -21.70 11.18 -0.03
CA GLN A 153 -21.78 9.72 -0.13
C GLN A 153 -21.02 9.13 -1.35
N GLU A 154 -21.04 9.80 -2.51
CA GLU A 154 -20.55 9.26 -3.80
C GLU A 154 -19.09 9.52 -4.20
N PRO A 155 -18.33 10.51 -3.70
CA PRO A 155 -16.92 10.60 -4.07
C PRO A 155 -16.17 9.47 -3.35
N ASP A 156 -16.07 8.34 -4.05
CA ASP A 156 -15.35 7.19 -3.59
C ASP A 156 -14.14 6.93 -4.48
N ILE A 157 -13.08 6.48 -3.83
CA ILE A 157 -11.89 6.01 -4.47
C ILE A 157 -12.05 4.50 -4.58
N VAL A 158 -12.37 4.02 -5.78
CA VAL A 158 -12.61 2.60 -6.03
C VAL A 158 -11.29 1.89 -6.24
N VAL A 159 -11.12 0.76 -5.55
CA VAL A 159 -10.01 -0.17 -5.78
C VAL A 159 -10.21 -0.80 -7.15
N TRP A 160 -9.38 -0.43 -8.12
CA TRP A 160 -9.29 -1.12 -9.40
C TRP A 160 -8.44 -2.38 -9.20
N LYS A 161 -9.12 -3.51 -8.98
CA LYS A 161 -8.50 -4.83 -9.12
C LYS A 161 -8.36 -5.10 -10.62
N THR A 162 -7.15 -5.23 -11.14
CA THR A 162 -6.97 -5.88 -12.46
C THR A 162 -7.64 -7.25 -12.37
N PRO A 163 -8.52 -7.62 -13.33
CA PRO A 163 -9.13 -8.94 -13.32
C PRO A 163 -8.01 -9.98 -13.22
N ASP A 164 -8.19 -10.94 -12.33
CA ASP A 164 -7.25 -12.04 -12.15
C ASP A 164 -6.90 -12.60 -13.54
N SER A 165 -5.61 -12.56 -13.87
CA SER A 165 -5.05 -13.28 -15.01
C SER A 165 -5.06 -14.77 -14.70
N THR A 166 -6.26 -15.33 -14.47
CA THR A 166 -6.54 -16.77 -14.47
C THR A 166 -7.32 -17.07 -15.73
N ALA A 167 -6.60 -17.11 -16.85
CA ALA A 167 -7.07 -17.72 -18.10
C ALA A 167 -5.84 -18.13 -18.94
N ASN A 168 -5.18 -19.20 -18.52
CA ASN A 168 -4.85 -20.37 -19.35
C ASN A 168 -4.13 -21.44 -18.53
#